data_AF-A0A914WDQ6-F1
#
_entry.id   AF-A0A914WDQ6-F1
#
_cell.length_a   1.000
_cell.length_b   1.000
_cell.length_c   1.000
_cell.angle_alpha   90.00
_cell.angle_beta   90.00
_cell.angle_gamma   90.00
#
_symmetry.space_group_name_H-M   'P 1'
#
loop_
_entity.id
_entity.type
_entity.pdbx_description
1 polymer ?
#
loop_
_entity_poly.entity_id
_entity_poly.type
_entity_poly.pdbx_seq_one_letter_code
_entity_poly.pdbx_strand_id
1 'polypeptide(L)'
;MAWTHRKDLKLADPVPYKCAFVSSQVNTVEAVLTDSLKTSGPGWLSGPNPDFPQAVVLDMVYLANVVKIQVTPHKTCRPESIEVWSSRAEDRNDKKYKSLGVIVFKETIDRRPPDPKPLFVDTLAKWLWFQVGPPKTYSTNAKQQVGIDEIQVFGYYDKPPTPPPPEDPKDRR
;
A
#
# COMPACT_ATOMS: atom_id res chain seq x y z
N MET A 1 27.09 -18.27 -30.95
CA MET A 1 26.13 -17.27 -30.47
C MET A 1 24.77 -17.92 -30.37
N ALA A 2 24.17 -17.97 -29.18
CA ALA A 2 22.78 -18.39 -29.00
C ALA A 2 22.16 -17.51 -27.94
N TRP A 3 21.55 -16.41 -28.39
CA TRP A 3 20.65 -15.59 -27.58
C TRP A 3 19.30 -16.31 -27.56
N THR A 4 19.03 -17.09 -26.52
CA THR A 4 17.70 -17.63 -26.26
C THR A 4 16.79 -16.48 -25.81
N HIS A 5 15.75 -16.21 -26.61
CA HIS A 5 14.68 -15.29 -26.29
C HIS A 5 14.13 -15.53 -24.88
N ARG A 6 14.35 -14.57 -23.97
CA ARG A 6 13.57 -14.45 -22.73
C ARG A 6 12.12 -14.18 -23.14
N LYS A 7 11.29 -15.22 -23.15
CA LYS A 7 9.84 -15.12 -23.24
C LYS A 7 9.35 -14.23 -22.09
N ASP A 8 8.75 -13.10 -22.46
CA ASP A 8 7.76 -12.36 -21.70
C ASP A 8 8.07 -12.16 -20.20
N LEU A 9 8.95 -11.20 -19.91
CA LEU A 9 8.92 -10.52 -18.61
C LEU A 9 7.54 -9.87 -18.46
N LYS A 10 6.59 -10.61 -17.88
CA LYS A 10 5.31 -10.03 -17.46
C LYS A 10 5.64 -8.82 -16.59
N LEU A 11 5.06 -7.67 -16.93
CA LEU A 11 5.09 -6.50 -16.06
C LEU A 11 4.46 -6.90 -14.72
N ALA A 12 5.02 -6.39 -13.62
CA ALA A 12 4.47 -6.64 -12.29
C ALA A 12 3.04 -6.10 -12.21
N ASP A 13 2.11 -6.95 -11.76
CA ASP A 13 0.71 -6.60 -11.63
C ASP A 13 0.46 -5.90 -10.27
N PRO A 14 -0.60 -5.08 -10.15
CA PRO A 14 -1.13 -4.68 -8.86
C PRO A 14 -1.47 -5.91 -8.01
N VAL A 15 -0.95 -5.95 -6.79
CA VAL A 15 -1.21 -7.00 -5.82
C VAL A 15 -2.37 -6.56 -4.92
N PRO A 16 -3.50 -7.29 -4.92
CA PRO A 16 -4.63 -6.95 -4.08
C PRO A 16 -4.29 -7.17 -2.60
N TYR A 17 -4.76 -6.26 -1.77
CA TYR A 17 -4.60 -6.30 -0.32
C TYR A 17 -5.85 -5.77 0.37
N LYS A 18 -5.96 -6.05 1.67
CA LYS A 18 -6.95 -5.46 2.57
C LYS A 18 -6.25 -4.66 3.66
N CYS A 19 -6.88 -3.58 4.11
CA CYS A 19 -6.41 -2.88 5.29
C CYS A 19 -6.74 -3.71 6.53
N ALA A 20 -5.72 -4.24 7.21
CA ALA A 20 -5.88 -5.08 8.39
C ALA A 20 -5.85 -4.28 9.70
N PHE A 21 -5.12 -3.17 9.71
CA PHE A 21 -4.99 -2.30 10.88
C PHE A 21 -4.53 -0.89 10.48
N VAL A 22 -4.88 0.08 11.31
CA VAL A 22 -4.58 1.50 11.23
C VAL A 22 -4.55 2.05 12.65
N SER A 23 -3.49 2.80 12.99
CA SER A 23 -3.46 3.62 14.19
C SER A 23 -4.44 4.78 14.02
N SER A 24 -5.14 5.14 15.11
CA SER A 24 -6.09 6.25 15.27
C SER A 24 -6.76 6.81 14.00
N GLN A 25 -8.10 6.76 13.92
CA GLN A 25 -8.82 7.30 12.74
C GLN A 25 -9.91 8.30 13.11
N VAL A 26 -10.15 9.24 12.20
CA VAL A 26 -11.31 10.14 12.25
C VAL A 26 -12.53 9.55 11.52
N ASN A 27 -12.34 8.57 10.62
CA ASN A 27 -13.39 7.89 9.85
C ASN A 27 -13.32 6.36 10.04
N THR A 28 -14.42 5.63 9.81
CA THR A 28 -14.51 4.17 9.96
C THR A 28 -13.64 3.40 8.97
N VAL A 29 -12.95 2.36 9.47
CA VAL A 29 -11.91 1.52 8.82
C VAL A 29 -12.26 1.02 7.41
N GLU A 30 -13.54 0.79 7.11
CA GLU A 30 -14.00 0.18 5.86
C GLU A 30 -13.88 1.07 4.62
N ALA A 31 -13.71 2.39 4.77
CA ALA A 31 -13.64 3.32 3.63
C ALA A 31 -12.22 3.61 3.14
N VAL A 32 -11.20 3.18 3.88
CA VAL A 32 -9.94 3.93 3.91
C VAL A 32 -8.86 3.44 2.94
N LEU A 33 -8.84 2.15 2.59
CA LEU A 33 -7.91 1.57 1.59
C LEU A 33 -8.53 0.31 0.95
N THR A 34 -9.83 0.32 0.75
CA THR A 34 -10.60 -0.83 0.26
C THR A 34 -10.47 -0.95 -1.26
N ASP A 35 -9.83 -2.04 -1.67
CA ASP A 35 -9.73 -2.53 -3.04
C ASP A 35 -8.76 -1.73 -3.92
N SER A 36 -7.56 -2.29 -4.14
CA SER A 36 -6.57 -1.76 -5.10
C SER A 36 -7.08 -1.71 -6.54
N LEU A 37 -8.31 -2.17 -6.80
CA LEU A 37 -9.00 -2.16 -8.09
C LEU A 37 -9.98 -0.98 -8.24
N LYS A 38 -10.25 -0.19 -7.18
CA LYS A 38 -11.11 1.01 -7.24
C LYS A 38 -10.34 2.25 -6.76
N THR A 39 -9.87 3.03 -7.71
CA THR A 39 -9.11 4.28 -7.57
C THR A 39 -9.90 5.47 -6.99
N SER A 40 -10.73 5.30 -5.95
CA SER A 40 -11.49 6.43 -5.38
C SER A 40 -12.01 6.23 -3.95
N GLY A 41 -11.27 5.53 -3.08
CA GLY A 41 -11.57 5.56 -1.64
C GLY A 41 -11.06 6.85 -1.00
N PRO A 42 -11.72 7.42 0.03
CA PRO A 42 -11.11 8.44 0.87
C PRO A 42 -9.92 7.79 1.58
N GLY A 43 -8.68 8.21 1.29
CA GLY A 43 -7.49 7.64 1.91
C GLY A 43 -7.49 7.71 3.44
N TRP A 44 -6.38 7.31 4.05
CA TRP A 44 -6.23 7.30 5.50
C TRP A 44 -5.83 8.67 6.04
N LEU A 45 -6.46 9.06 7.15
CA LEU A 45 -6.07 10.23 7.95
C LEU A 45 -6.10 9.86 9.44
N SER A 46 -5.03 10.20 10.16
CA SER A 46 -4.91 9.96 11.58
C SER A 46 -5.91 10.77 12.39
N GLY A 47 -6.15 10.37 13.65
CA GLY A 47 -6.76 11.24 14.66
C GLY A 47 -5.97 12.55 14.85
N PRO A 48 -6.57 13.58 15.46
CA PRO A 48 -5.88 14.83 15.80
C PRO A 48 -4.86 14.61 16.92
N ASN A 49 -3.70 15.24 16.80
CA ASN A 49 -2.54 15.16 17.72
C ASN A 49 -2.23 13.71 18.15
N PRO A 50 -1.99 12.79 17.19
CA PRO A 50 -1.77 11.40 17.52
C PRO A 50 -0.37 11.19 18.11
N ASP A 51 -0.19 10.13 18.90
CA ASP A 51 1.14 9.69 19.34
C ASP A 51 1.91 9.06 18.17
N PHE A 52 3.14 9.47 17.91
CA PHE A 52 3.95 8.90 16.82
C PHE A 52 4.90 7.80 17.32
N PRO A 53 5.21 6.78 16.47
CA PRO A 53 4.76 6.61 15.09
C PRO A 53 3.31 6.09 14.99
N GLN A 54 2.61 6.50 13.94
CA GLN A 54 1.35 5.89 13.53
C GLN A 54 1.63 4.66 12.67
N ALA A 55 0.67 3.76 12.50
CA ALA A 55 0.84 2.54 11.72
C ALA A 55 -0.32 2.28 10.78
N VAL A 56 -0.02 1.75 9.59
CA VAL A 56 -0.99 1.15 8.67
C VAL A 56 -0.48 -0.24 8.32
N VAL A 57 -1.31 -1.27 8.43
CA VAL A 57 -0.94 -2.65 8.12
C VAL A 57 -1.86 -3.21 7.07
N LEU A 58 -1.26 -3.75 6.01
CA LEU A 58 -1.96 -4.36 4.88
C LEU A 58 -1.80 -5.88 4.96
N ASP A 59 -2.91 -6.59 4.76
CA ASP A 59 -2.99 -8.02 4.51
C ASP A 59 -3.05 -8.27 3.01
N MET A 60 -1.96 -8.79 2.44
CA MET A 60 -1.91 -9.14 1.02
C MET A 60 -2.84 -10.32 0.77
N VAL A 61 -3.80 -10.23 -0.17
CA VAL A 61 -4.74 -11.33 -0.43
C VAL A 61 -3.99 -12.62 -0.79
N TYR A 62 -2.87 -12.48 -1.49
CA TYR A 62 -1.96 -13.55 -1.84
C TYR A 62 -0.57 -13.31 -1.24
N LEU A 63 0.16 -14.39 -0.93
CA LEU A 63 1.60 -14.30 -0.75
C LEU A 63 2.22 -13.89 -2.08
N ALA A 64 2.87 -12.73 -2.13
CA ALA A 64 3.34 -12.13 -3.37
C ALA A 64 4.81 -11.75 -3.28
N ASN A 65 5.55 -11.92 -4.39
CA ASN A 65 6.85 -11.27 -4.53
C ASN A 65 6.64 -9.81 -4.90
N VAL A 66 6.71 -8.93 -3.91
CA VAL A 66 6.53 -7.48 -4.06
C VAL A 66 7.82 -6.89 -4.64
N VAL A 67 7.68 -6.14 -5.73
CA VAL A 67 8.80 -5.48 -6.41
C VAL A 67 8.77 -3.96 -6.31
N LYS A 68 7.59 -3.39 -6.03
CA LYS A 68 7.42 -1.94 -5.92
C LYS A 68 6.23 -1.63 -5.02
N ILE A 69 6.42 -0.65 -4.16
CA ILE A 69 5.37 -0.03 -3.35
C ILE A 69 5.33 1.44 -3.72
N GLN A 70 4.16 2.00 -4.01
CA GLN A 70 3.97 3.43 -4.23
C GLN A 70 3.06 3.98 -3.15
N VAL A 71 3.46 5.10 -2.55
CA VAL A 71 2.66 5.78 -1.54
C VAL A 71 2.41 7.22 -1.97
N THR A 72 1.14 7.59 -2.02
CA THR A 72 0.69 8.97 -2.24
C THR A 72 0.30 9.53 -0.88
N PRO A 73 1.07 10.46 -0.30
CA PRO A 73 0.76 11.03 1.01
C PRO A 73 -0.42 11.99 0.91
N HIS A 74 -1.10 12.29 2.02
CA HIS A 74 -2.16 13.29 2.05
C HIS A 74 -1.61 14.69 1.72
N LYS A 75 -2.36 15.48 0.95
CA LYS A 75 -1.92 16.81 0.47
C LYS A 75 -1.51 17.78 1.57
N THR A 76 -2.30 17.87 2.66
CA THR A 76 -2.10 18.85 3.75
C THR A 76 -1.59 18.23 5.05
N CYS A 77 -1.67 16.90 5.17
CA CYS A 77 -1.32 16.14 6.37
C CYS A 77 -0.22 15.16 6.01
N ARG A 78 0.84 15.67 5.37
CA ARG A 78 1.90 14.84 4.81
C ARG A 78 2.86 14.41 5.92
N PRO A 79 3.14 13.10 6.08
CA PRO A 79 4.18 12.64 6.99
C PRO A 79 5.57 13.03 6.47
N GLU A 80 6.54 13.20 7.35
CA GLU A 80 7.94 13.42 6.96
C GLU A 80 8.53 12.18 6.29
N SER A 81 8.22 11.01 6.85
CA SER A 81 8.69 9.73 6.38
C SER A 81 7.70 8.61 6.69
N ILE A 82 7.82 7.52 5.93
CA ILE A 82 7.15 6.25 6.21
C ILE A 82 8.19 5.14 6.11
N GLU A 83 8.42 4.42 7.20
CA GLU A 83 9.21 3.19 7.18
C GLU A 83 8.32 2.00 6.82
N VAL A 84 8.78 1.18 5.88
CA VAL A 84 8.01 0.04 5.37
C VAL A 84 8.69 -1.25 5.80
N TRP A 85 7.90 -2.17 6.36
CA TRP A 85 8.33 -3.48 6.78
C TRP A 85 7.47 -4.55 6.12
N SER A 86 8.01 -5.76 5.98
CA SER A 86 7.26 -6.91 5.46
C SER A 86 7.42 -8.14 6.31
N SER A 87 6.41 -9.01 6.26
CA SER A 87 6.46 -10.35 6.82
C SER A 87 5.81 -11.35 5.86
N ARG A 88 6.31 -12.59 5.88
CA ARG A 88 5.73 -13.74 5.19
C ARG A 88 4.92 -14.65 6.12
N ALA A 89 4.83 -14.30 7.41
CA ALA A 89 4.12 -15.10 8.40
C ALA A 89 2.63 -15.18 8.07
N GLU A 90 1.98 -16.26 8.49
CA GLU A 90 0.51 -16.37 8.38
C GLU A 90 -0.19 -15.46 9.39
N ASP A 91 0.37 -15.33 10.59
CA ASP A 91 -0.12 -14.42 11.63
C ASP A 91 0.57 -13.05 11.56
N ARG A 92 -0.23 -11.99 11.55
CA ARG A 92 0.24 -10.59 11.58
C ARG A 92 1.05 -10.23 12.82
N ASN A 93 0.81 -10.92 13.94
CA ASN A 93 1.43 -10.63 15.23
C ASN A 93 2.80 -11.31 15.39
N ASP A 94 3.22 -12.12 14.43
CA ASP A 94 4.57 -12.69 14.44
C ASP A 94 5.58 -11.54 14.33
N LYS A 95 6.58 -11.53 15.23
CA LYS A 95 7.58 -10.47 15.35
C LYS A 95 8.60 -10.44 14.21
N LYS A 96 8.46 -11.30 13.20
CA LYS A 96 9.40 -11.47 12.08
C LYS A 96 9.15 -10.49 10.93
N TYR A 97 9.07 -9.20 11.25
CA TYR A 97 9.05 -8.16 10.23
C TYR A 97 10.49 -7.80 9.82
N LYS A 98 10.71 -7.68 8.51
CA LYS A 98 11.97 -7.21 7.93
C LYS A 98 11.77 -5.81 7.34
N SER A 99 12.63 -4.87 7.70
CA SER A 99 12.62 -3.52 7.13
C SER A 99 12.95 -3.59 5.64
N LEU A 100 12.14 -2.90 4.85
CA LEU A 100 12.30 -2.77 3.40
C LEU A 100 12.92 -1.42 3.01
N GLY A 101 12.83 -0.43 3.90
CA GLY A 101 13.37 0.91 3.68
C GLY A 101 12.40 2.01 4.11
N VAL A 102 12.82 3.24 3.87
CA VAL A 102 12.11 4.45 4.28
C VAL A 102 11.75 5.29 3.05
N ILE A 103 10.49 5.66 2.95
CA ILE A 103 9.99 6.65 1.98
C ILE A 103 10.07 8.01 2.65
N VAL A 104 10.84 8.94 2.08
CA VAL A 104 10.99 10.30 2.60
C VAL A 104 10.25 11.28 1.71
N PHE A 105 9.41 12.12 2.31
CA PHE A 105 8.69 13.16 1.58
C PHE A 105 9.38 14.52 1.76
N LYS A 106 10.01 14.98 0.66
CA LYS A 106 10.64 16.32 0.62
C LYS A 106 9.58 17.43 0.75
N GLU A 107 10.02 18.60 1.22
CA GLU A 107 9.17 19.79 1.15
C GLU A 107 8.93 20.12 -0.31
N THR A 108 7.65 20.16 -0.68
CA THR A 108 7.24 20.95 -1.81
C THR A 108 6.52 22.15 -1.22
N ILE A 109 7.10 23.34 -1.40
CA ILE A 109 6.48 24.63 -1.09
C ILE A 109 5.18 24.80 -1.91
N ASP A 110 5.06 24.04 -2.99
CA ASP A 110 3.92 24.06 -3.90
C ASP A 110 2.68 23.34 -3.35
N ARG A 111 1.53 24.00 -3.47
CA ARG A 111 0.16 23.49 -3.21
C ARG A 111 -0.30 22.40 -4.21
N ARG A 112 0.62 21.85 -5.00
CA ARG A 112 0.30 20.79 -5.97
C ARG A 112 -0.05 19.50 -5.22
N PRO A 113 -0.91 18.63 -5.79
CA PRO A 113 -1.07 17.28 -5.29
C PRO A 113 0.31 16.61 -5.14
N PRO A 114 0.55 15.88 -4.04
CA PRO A 114 1.81 15.16 -3.87
C PRO A 114 1.96 14.07 -4.93
N ASP A 115 3.14 13.97 -5.51
CA ASP A 115 3.46 12.87 -6.40
C ASP A 115 3.61 11.55 -5.60
N PRO A 116 3.10 10.42 -6.12
CA PRO A 116 3.35 9.11 -5.53
C PRO A 116 4.85 8.83 -5.42
N LYS A 117 5.31 8.40 -4.25
CA LYS A 117 6.72 8.03 -4.03
C LYS A 117 6.91 6.52 -4.12
N PRO A 118 7.80 6.04 -5.01
CA PRO A 118 8.10 4.62 -5.11
C PRO A 118 9.15 4.17 -4.09
N LEU A 119 8.98 2.96 -3.60
CA LEU A 119 9.98 2.14 -2.92
C LEU A 119 10.14 0.85 -3.73
N PHE A 120 11.30 0.66 -4.34
CA PHE A 120 11.62 -0.56 -5.09
C PHE A 120 12.22 -1.59 -4.15
N VAL A 121 11.68 -2.81 -4.20
CA VAL A 121 12.02 -3.91 -3.30
C VAL A 121 12.07 -5.20 -4.11
N ASP A 122 12.51 -6.29 -3.48
CA ASP A 122 12.34 -7.66 -4.01
C ASP A 122 12.17 -8.56 -2.80
N THR A 123 10.91 -8.81 -2.43
CA THR A 123 10.59 -9.51 -1.18
C THR A 123 9.27 -10.27 -1.28
N LEU A 124 9.27 -11.48 -0.71
CA LEU A 124 8.05 -12.26 -0.53
C LEU A 124 7.29 -11.76 0.70
N ALA A 125 6.07 -11.26 0.51
CA ALA A 125 5.28 -10.63 1.57
C ALA A 125 3.83 -11.14 1.59
N LYS A 126 3.34 -11.41 2.81
CA LYS A 126 1.92 -11.59 3.16
C LYS A 126 1.40 -10.37 3.92
N TRP A 127 2.27 -9.71 4.67
CA TRP A 127 1.96 -8.50 5.43
C TRP A 127 2.90 -7.38 5.04
N LEU A 128 2.36 -6.17 4.94
CA LEU A 128 3.12 -4.93 4.85
C LEU A 128 2.74 -4.00 5.99
N TRP A 129 3.73 -3.52 6.72
CA TRP A 129 3.55 -2.59 7.84
C TRP A 129 4.22 -1.27 7.48
N PHE A 130 3.44 -0.20 7.53
CA PHE A 130 3.87 1.17 7.27
C PHE A 130 3.90 1.92 8.60
N GLN A 131 5.08 2.19 9.14
CA GLN A 131 5.27 3.07 10.28
C GLN A 131 5.38 4.51 9.78
N VAL A 132 4.36 5.30 10.08
CA VAL A 132 4.20 6.67 9.62
C VAL A 132 4.77 7.61 10.67
N GLY A 133 5.79 8.38 10.28
CA GLY A 133 6.43 9.37 11.13
C GLY A 133 5.54 10.59 11.40
N PRO A 134 6.04 11.57 12.18
CA PRO A 134 5.32 12.82 12.44
C PRO A 134 5.00 13.57 11.15
N PRO A 135 4.00 14.47 11.16
CA PRO A 135 3.76 15.32 10.02
C PRO A 135 4.93 16.27 9.83
N LYS A 136 5.16 16.64 8.59
CA LYS A 136 6.00 17.80 8.35
C LYS A 136 5.28 19.05 8.83
N THR A 137 6.00 19.98 9.46
CA THR A 137 5.37 21.15 10.08
C THR A 137 4.80 22.07 9.00
N TYR A 138 3.47 22.06 8.85
CA TYR A 138 2.73 22.98 7.99
C TYR A 138 1.84 23.87 8.85
N SER A 139 1.80 25.18 8.57
CA SER A 139 0.90 26.12 9.25
C SER A 139 -0.57 25.73 9.12
N THR A 140 -0.94 24.99 8.08
CA THR A 140 -2.30 24.49 7.83
C THR A 140 -2.65 23.20 8.57
N ASN A 141 -1.67 22.52 9.20
CA ASN A 141 -1.87 21.26 9.92
C ASN A 141 -1.81 21.47 11.45
N ALA A 142 -2.68 22.34 11.97
CA ALA A 142 -2.69 22.72 13.38
C ALA A 142 -2.93 21.53 14.34
N LYS A 143 -3.56 20.46 13.86
CA LYS A 143 -3.85 19.23 14.62
C LYS A 143 -2.76 18.16 14.46
N GLN A 144 -1.62 18.51 13.87
CA GLN A 144 -0.48 17.59 13.65
C GLN A 144 -0.88 16.21 13.08
N GLN A 145 -1.86 16.17 12.18
CA GLN A 145 -2.36 14.92 11.61
C GLN A 145 -1.43 14.42 10.49
N VAL A 146 -1.42 13.12 10.26
CA VAL A 146 -0.78 12.50 9.09
C VAL A 146 -1.79 11.70 8.29
N GLY A 147 -1.58 11.60 6.99
CA GLY A 147 -2.45 10.85 6.11
C GLY A 147 -1.75 10.31 4.87
N ILE A 148 -2.39 9.29 4.29
CA ILE A 148 -1.98 8.58 3.09
C ILE A 148 -3.20 8.51 2.19
N ASP A 149 -3.15 9.15 1.03
CA ASP A 149 -4.26 9.13 0.06
C ASP A 149 -4.35 7.78 -0.62
N GLU A 150 -3.21 7.16 -0.95
CA GLU A 150 -3.17 5.89 -1.68
C GLU A 150 -1.91 5.09 -1.38
N ILE A 151 -2.05 3.76 -1.34
CA ILE A 151 -0.94 2.81 -1.38
C ILE A 151 -1.17 1.90 -2.59
N GLN A 152 -0.16 1.70 -3.43
CA GLN A 152 -0.20 0.73 -4.51
C GLN A 152 0.95 -0.26 -4.32
N VAL A 153 0.65 -1.55 -4.40
CA VAL A 153 1.63 -2.63 -4.28
C VAL A 153 1.70 -3.36 -5.60
N PHE A 154 2.89 -3.54 -6.16
CA PHE A 154 3.11 -4.25 -7.41
C PHE A 154 4.03 -5.45 -7.19
N GLY A 155 3.73 -6.55 -7.84
CA GLY A 155 4.45 -7.80 -7.64
C GLY A 155 3.95 -8.94 -8.50
N TYR A 156 4.43 -10.13 -8.15
CA TYR A 156 4.06 -11.39 -8.77
C TYR A 156 3.42 -12.31 -7.75
N TYR A 157 2.30 -12.93 -8.10
CA TYR A 157 1.56 -13.84 -7.25
C TYR A 157 0.77 -14.83 -8.08
N ASP A 158 0.52 -16.01 -7.50
CA ASP A 158 -0.30 -17.03 -8.13
C ASP A 158 -1.78 -16.68 -7.97
N LYS A 159 -2.36 -16.10 -9.03
CA LYS A 159 -3.81 -15.90 -9.12
C LYS A 159 -4.49 -17.27 -9.21
N PRO A 160 -5.48 -17.59 -8.35
CA PRO A 160 -6.30 -18.77 -8.58
C PRO A 160 -6.99 -18.64 -9.94
N PRO A 161 -7.18 -19.77 -10.67
CA PRO A 161 -7.83 -19.73 -11.97
C PRO A 161 -9.22 -19.12 -11.83
N THR A 162 -9.53 -18.13 -12.65
CA THR A 162 -10.89 -17.58 -12.72
C THR A 162 -11.82 -18.71 -13.20
N PRO A 163 -12.91 -19.02 -12.47
CA PRO A 163 -13.86 -20.00 -12.95
C PRO A 163 -14.38 -19.57 -14.33
N PRO A 164 -14.61 -20.52 -15.26
CA PRO A 164 -15.14 -20.18 -16.56
C PRO A 164 -16.48 -19.44 -16.39
N PRO A 165 -16.79 -18.49 -17.29
CA PRO A 165 -18.10 -17.85 -17.28
C PRO A 165 -19.18 -18.94 -17.32
N PRO A 166 -20.33 -18.73 -16.64
CA PRO A 166 -21.42 -19.69 -16.70
C PRO A 166 -21.80 -19.92 -18.17
N GLU A 167 -21.86 -21.19 -18.57
CA GLU A 167 -22.35 -21.57 -19.91
C GLU A 167 -23.72 -20.93 -20.12
N ASP A 168 -23.86 -20.19 -21.22
CA ASP A 168 -25.13 -19.61 -21.62
C ASP A 168 -26.11 -20.78 -21.88
N PRO A 169 -27.30 -20.83 -21.26
CA PRO A 169 -28.23 -21.96 -21.41
C PRO A 169 -28.66 -22.27 -22.86
N LYS A 170 -28.26 -21.43 -23.81
CA LYS A 170 -28.54 -21.55 -25.25
C LYS A 170 -27.58 -22.50 -25.98
N ASP A 171 -26.42 -22.82 -25.41
CA ASP A 171 -25.41 -23.69 -26.04
C ASP A 171 -25.58 -25.19 -25.71
N ARG A 172 -26.62 -25.56 -24.94
CA ARG A 172 -26.97 -26.95 -24.61
C ARG A 172 -27.99 -27.56 -25.58
N ARG A 173 -27.87 -27.31 -26.88
CA ARG A 173 -28.75 -27.91 -27.90
C ARG A 173 -27.99 -28.78 -28.88
#